data_AF-A0A8H4K9E8-F1
#
_entry.id   AF-A0A8H4K9E8-F1
#
_cell.length_a   1.000
_cell.length_b   1.000
_cell.length_c   1.000
_cell.angle_alpha   90.00
_cell.angle_beta   90.00
_cell.angle_gamma   90.00
#
_symmetry.space_group_name_H-M   'P 1'
#
loop_
_entity.id
_entity.type
_entity.pdbx_description
1 polymer ?
#
loop_
_entity_poly.entity_id
_entity_poly.type
_entity_poly.pdbx_seq_one_letter_code
_entity_poly.pdbx_strand_id
1 'polypeptide(L)'
;MADFVKVYSTVPRELLTLLANQLPFSLPLLRRLQFTKFENGLRATARVILVSESKLENTETLPKRFTAVYVDVGGGPDTQAWMYSTLEHPDQAEIKDSSVYEKQLGRIIEETVRIAKEYGNKLAYGDAILLGTLHDSVRELLYKTGRVEPRETGAYDKWLFKYEDLPKDEVDLPEGMNWGTATEDDCRVVVSRTNIPRTV
;
A
#
# COMPACT_ATOMS: atom_id res chain seq x y z
N MET A 1 -17.01 -7.74 -19.23
CA MET A 1 -17.50 -6.45 -18.71
C MET A 1 -16.40 -5.43 -18.91
N ALA A 2 -16.73 -4.17 -19.20
CA ALA A 2 -15.73 -3.12 -19.33
C ALA A 2 -15.24 -2.74 -17.93
N ASP A 3 -13.94 -2.86 -17.68
CA ASP A 3 -13.34 -2.43 -16.42
C ASP A 3 -13.34 -0.90 -16.36
N PHE A 4 -13.85 -0.35 -15.26
CA PHE A 4 -13.85 1.09 -15.00
C PHE A 4 -12.54 1.48 -14.35
N VAL A 5 -11.86 2.47 -14.92
CA VAL A 5 -10.62 3.04 -14.37
C VAL A 5 -10.90 4.45 -13.86
N LYS A 6 -10.51 4.72 -12.62
CA LYS A 6 -10.56 6.06 -12.03
C LYS A 6 -9.24 6.39 -11.34
N VAL A 7 -8.70 7.57 -11.68
CA VAL A 7 -7.53 8.15 -11.02
C VAL A 7 -8.00 9.35 -10.20
N TYR A 8 -7.67 9.34 -8.91
CA TYR A 8 -8.05 10.37 -7.98
C TYR A 8 -6.81 11.12 -7.48
N SER A 9 -6.94 12.44 -7.33
CA SER A 9 -5.97 13.30 -6.64
C SER A 9 -6.20 13.37 -5.14
N THR A 10 -7.34 12.85 -4.65
CA THR A 10 -7.72 12.75 -3.24
C THR A 10 -8.33 11.38 -2.98
N VAL A 11 -8.44 10.97 -1.71
CA VAL A 11 -9.00 9.65 -1.37
C VAL A 11 -10.53 9.73 -1.31
N PRO A 12 -11.28 9.02 -2.19
CA PRO A 12 -12.73 8.99 -2.09
C PRO A 12 -13.18 8.17 -0.87
N ARG A 13 -14.24 8.63 -0.19
CA ARG A 13 -14.75 8.00 1.04
C ARG A 13 -15.24 6.57 0.78
N GLU A 14 -15.87 6.36 -0.37
CA GLU A 14 -16.43 5.10 -0.82
C GLU A 14 -15.33 4.05 -1.02
N LEU A 15 -14.12 4.46 -1.41
CA LEU A 15 -12.97 3.54 -1.52
C LEU A 15 -12.47 3.10 -0.15
N LEU A 16 -12.48 4.00 0.85
CA LEU A 16 -12.17 3.63 2.22
C LEU A 16 -13.19 2.61 2.76
N THR A 17 -14.48 2.80 2.48
CA THR A 17 -15.53 1.84 2.82
C THR A 17 -15.32 0.51 2.11
N LEU A 18 -15.03 0.55 0.80
CA LEU A 18 -14.77 -0.64 -0.01
C LEU A 18 -13.60 -1.46 0.53
N LEU A 19 -12.48 -0.80 0.85
CA LEU A 19 -11.31 -1.46 1.43
C LEU A 19 -11.58 -1.95 2.86
N ALA A 20 -12.31 -1.20 3.69
CA ALA A 20 -12.66 -1.64 5.04
C ALA A 20 -13.45 -2.97 5.04
N ASN A 21 -14.32 -3.18 4.04
CA ASN A 21 -15.06 -4.43 3.86
C ASN A 21 -14.18 -5.62 3.43
N GLN A 22 -12.91 -5.37 3.07
CA GLN A 22 -11.94 -6.39 2.66
C GLN A 22 -10.86 -6.64 3.72
N LEU A 23 -11.07 -6.14 4.94
CA LEU A 23 -10.16 -6.43 6.04
C LEU A 23 -10.20 -7.92 6.41
N PRO A 24 -9.05 -8.51 6.81
CA PRO A 24 -7.77 -7.86 7.07
C PRO A 24 -6.87 -7.65 5.84
N PHE A 25 -7.22 -8.20 4.67
CA PHE A 25 -6.32 -8.29 3.50
C PHE A 25 -5.97 -6.91 2.91
N SER A 26 -6.91 -5.98 2.91
CA SER A 26 -6.71 -4.62 2.42
C SER A 26 -5.94 -3.69 3.35
N LEU A 27 -5.54 -4.16 4.55
CA LEU A 27 -5.04 -3.32 5.63
C LEU A 27 -3.86 -2.40 5.21
N PRO A 28 -2.83 -2.88 4.49
CA PRO A 28 -1.71 -2.02 4.11
C PRO A 28 -2.14 -0.81 3.28
N LEU A 29 -2.96 -1.03 2.25
CA LEU A 29 -3.49 0.06 1.42
C LEU A 29 -4.45 0.93 2.21
N LEU A 30 -5.39 0.33 2.96
CA LEU A 30 -6.36 1.08 3.74
C LEU A 30 -5.68 2.05 4.71
N ARG A 31 -4.63 1.60 5.42
CA ARG A 31 -3.86 2.45 6.34
C ARG A 31 -3.11 3.56 5.61
N ARG A 32 -2.49 3.27 4.47
CA ARG A 32 -1.84 4.29 3.64
C ARG A 32 -2.83 5.38 3.21
N LEU A 33 -4.02 4.98 2.76
CA LEU A 33 -5.06 5.93 2.36
C LEU A 33 -5.65 6.70 3.55
N GLN A 34 -5.84 6.07 4.71
CA GLN A 34 -6.28 6.78 5.92
C GLN A 34 -5.26 7.81 6.41
N PHE A 35 -3.97 7.60 6.13
CA PHE A 35 -2.90 8.53 6.52
C PHE A 35 -2.90 9.82 5.69
N THR A 36 -3.52 9.83 4.51
CA THR A 36 -3.53 11.01 3.62
C THR A 36 -4.30 12.19 4.19
N LYS A 37 -5.10 12.00 5.24
CA LYS A 37 -5.85 13.06 5.93
C LYS A 37 -4.98 13.92 6.85
N PHE A 38 -3.80 13.44 7.23
CA PHE A 38 -2.87 14.20 8.08
C PHE A 38 -2.09 15.20 7.25
N GLU A 39 -1.58 16.24 7.90
CA GLU A 39 -0.71 17.24 7.26
C GLU A 39 0.49 16.54 6.59
N ASN A 40 0.77 16.90 5.34
CA ASN A 40 1.79 16.26 4.49
C ASN A 40 1.55 14.77 4.18
N GLY A 41 0.38 14.22 4.52
CA GLY A 41 0.01 12.82 4.28
C GLY A 41 -0.30 12.50 2.81
N LEU A 42 -0.59 13.52 1.98
CA LEU A 42 -0.82 13.39 0.55
C LEU A 42 0.02 14.40 -0.24
N ARG A 43 0.98 13.91 -1.02
CA ARG A 43 1.81 14.77 -1.86
C ARG A 43 1.09 15.12 -3.17
N ALA A 44 1.47 16.23 -3.79
CA ALA A 44 0.95 16.62 -5.10
C ALA A 44 1.26 15.60 -6.22
N THR A 45 2.30 14.80 -6.02
CA THR A 45 2.76 13.70 -6.89
C THR A 45 2.05 12.38 -6.63
N ALA A 46 1.22 12.30 -5.58
CA ALA A 46 0.48 11.11 -5.22
C ALA A 46 -0.85 11.01 -5.97
N ARG A 47 -1.20 9.79 -6.37
CA ARG A 47 -2.47 9.44 -7.01
C ARG A 47 -3.01 8.16 -6.41
N VAL A 48 -4.33 8.02 -6.44
CA VAL A 48 -5.02 6.77 -6.14
C VAL A 48 -5.66 6.28 -7.42
N ILE A 49 -5.39 5.04 -7.81
CA ILE A 49 -6.00 4.43 -8.99
C ILE A 49 -6.92 3.31 -8.51
N LEU A 50 -8.14 3.29 -9.00
CA LEU A 50 -9.11 2.22 -8.82
C LEU A 50 -9.44 1.65 -10.20
N VAL A 51 -9.34 0.33 -10.31
CA VAL A 51 -9.87 -0.43 -11.45
C VAL A 51 -10.90 -1.42 -10.91
N SER A 52 -12.13 -1.36 -11.40
CA SER A 52 -13.23 -2.16 -10.87
C SER A 52 -14.23 -2.57 -11.94
N GLU A 53 -14.99 -3.64 -11.69
CA GLU A 53 -16.01 -4.14 -12.62
C GLU A 53 -17.22 -3.20 -12.79
N SER A 54 -17.43 -2.30 -11.83
CA SER A 54 -18.48 -1.28 -11.83
C SER A 54 -17.97 0.03 -11.23
N LYS A 55 -18.69 1.13 -11.47
CA LYS A 55 -18.33 2.44 -10.94
C LYS A 55 -18.52 2.50 -9.42
N LEU A 56 -17.65 3.27 -8.78
CA LEU A 56 -17.80 3.69 -7.39
C LEU A 56 -18.73 4.93 -7.33
N GLU A 57 -19.99 4.78 -7.72
CA GLU A 57 -21.03 5.82 -7.60
C GLU A 57 -22.08 5.35 -6.59
N ASN A 58 -22.62 6.28 -5.78
CA ASN A 58 -23.56 6.12 -4.64
C ASN A 58 -24.81 5.25 -4.95
N THR A 59 -24.60 3.97 -5.20
CA THR A 59 -25.63 3.00 -5.51
C THR A 59 -25.51 1.85 -4.54
N GLU A 60 -26.62 1.19 -4.28
CA GLU A 60 -26.82 0.17 -3.24
C GLU A 60 -25.86 -1.03 -3.33
N THR A 61 -25.00 -1.10 -4.36
CA THR A 61 -24.04 -2.21 -4.57
C THR A 61 -22.63 -1.70 -4.87
N LEU A 62 -21.71 -2.01 -3.97
CA LEU A 62 -20.28 -1.77 -4.16
C LEU A 62 -19.67 -2.81 -5.12
N PRO A 63 -18.61 -2.47 -5.89
CA PRO A 63 -17.91 -3.42 -6.75
C PRO A 63 -17.39 -4.63 -5.96
N LYS A 64 -17.60 -5.87 -6.45
CA LYS A 64 -17.11 -7.08 -5.79
C LYS A 64 -15.70 -7.45 -6.22
N ARG A 65 -15.35 -7.14 -7.48
CA ARG A 65 -14.01 -7.34 -8.05
C ARG A 65 -13.35 -6.03 -8.39
N PHE A 66 -12.25 -5.74 -7.72
CA PHE A 66 -11.50 -4.51 -7.94
C PHE A 66 -10.03 -4.66 -7.56
N THR A 67 -9.22 -3.76 -8.10
CA THR A 67 -7.83 -3.55 -7.73
C THR A 67 -7.62 -2.05 -7.52
N ALA A 68 -7.04 -1.68 -6.38
CA ALA A 68 -6.73 -0.31 -6.04
C ALA A 68 -5.24 -0.17 -5.71
N VAL A 69 -4.67 0.99 -6.05
CA VAL A 69 -3.28 1.31 -5.71
C VAL A 69 -3.18 2.78 -5.28
N TYR A 70 -2.42 3.03 -4.23
CA TYR A 70 -1.82 4.33 -3.98
C TYR A 70 -0.46 4.35 -4.66
N VAL A 71 -0.14 5.41 -5.40
CA VAL A 71 1.18 5.61 -5.98
C VAL A 71 1.64 7.06 -5.80
N ASP A 72 2.89 7.24 -5.37
CA ASP A 72 3.55 8.54 -5.27
C ASP A 72 4.91 8.52 -5.99
N VAL A 73 4.90 8.95 -7.24
CA VAL A 73 6.08 8.93 -8.12
C VAL A 73 7.19 9.88 -7.66
N GLY A 74 6.87 10.90 -6.86
CA GLY A 74 7.82 11.83 -6.25
C GLY A 74 8.12 11.54 -4.77
N GLY A 75 7.58 10.45 -4.22
CA GLY A 75 7.65 10.11 -2.79
C GLY A 75 8.87 9.29 -2.37
N GLY A 76 9.73 8.87 -3.31
CA GLY A 76 10.92 8.07 -3.00
C GLY A 76 11.98 8.81 -2.15
N PRO A 77 12.99 8.11 -1.63
CA PRO A 77 13.34 6.70 -1.91
C PRO A 77 12.54 5.67 -1.09
N ASP A 78 11.68 6.09 -0.16
CA ASP A 78 10.86 5.14 0.59
C ASP A 78 9.82 4.44 -0.29
N THR A 79 9.00 3.56 0.30
CA THR A 79 7.90 2.91 -0.43
C THR A 79 7.03 3.94 -1.14
N GLN A 80 6.85 3.78 -2.45
CA GLN A 80 6.13 4.71 -3.31
C GLN A 80 4.74 4.21 -3.66
N ALA A 81 4.50 2.91 -3.59
CA ALA A 81 3.20 2.33 -3.92
C ALA A 81 2.73 1.27 -2.92
N TRP A 82 1.41 1.24 -2.71
CA TRP A 82 0.71 0.22 -1.94
C TRP A 82 -0.48 -0.24 -2.77
N MET A 83 -0.67 -1.55 -2.88
CA MET A 83 -1.72 -2.15 -3.71
C MET A 83 -2.60 -3.04 -2.86
N TYR A 84 -3.85 -3.16 -3.29
CA TYR A 84 -4.74 -4.24 -2.87
C TYR A 84 -5.57 -4.70 -4.07
N SER A 85 -5.70 -6.01 -4.27
CA SER A 85 -6.64 -6.62 -5.20
C SER A 85 -7.58 -7.57 -4.46
N THR A 86 -8.85 -7.66 -4.88
CA THR A 86 -9.76 -8.67 -4.31
C THR A 86 -9.32 -10.11 -4.60
N LEU A 87 -8.40 -10.30 -5.56
CA LEU A 87 -7.68 -11.56 -5.77
C LEU A 87 -6.96 -12.06 -4.52
N GLU A 88 -6.60 -11.18 -3.59
CA GLU A 88 -5.91 -11.53 -2.34
C GLU A 88 -6.84 -12.21 -1.32
N HIS A 89 -8.16 -12.15 -1.53
CA HIS A 89 -9.12 -12.72 -0.59
C HIS A 89 -9.17 -14.26 -0.74
N PRO A 90 -9.07 -15.04 0.35
CA PRO A 90 -9.03 -16.52 0.29
C PRO A 90 -10.28 -17.12 -0.34
N ASP A 91 -11.48 -16.57 -0.05
CA ASP A 91 -12.73 -17.01 -0.68
C ASP A 91 -12.84 -16.68 -2.17
N GLN A 92 -11.92 -15.84 -2.68
CA GLN A 92 -11.75 -15.53 -4.10
C GLN A 92 -10.51 -16.20 -4.70
N ALA A 93 -9.72 -16.92 -3.91
CA ALA A 93 -8.50 -17.58 -4.37
C ALA A 93 -8.79 -18.86 -5.19
N GLU A 94 -10.01 -19.39 -5.15
CA GLU A 94 -10.45 -20.49 -6.03
C GLU A 94 -10.90 -20.03 -7.43
N ILE A 95 -10.68 -18.76 -7.80
CA ILE A 95 -11.10 -18.24 -9.10
C ILE A 95 -10.23 -18.86 -10.21
N LYS A 96 -10.80 -19.88 -10.87
CA LYS A 96 -10.33 -20.48 -12.13
C LYS A 96 -10.22 -19.48 -13.30
N ASP A 97 -10.59 -18.21 -13.10
CA ASP A 97 -10.59 -17.15 -14.10
C ASP A 97 -9.83 -15.90 -13.61
N SER A 98 -8.49 -15.96 -13.62
CA SER A 98 -7.61 -14.82 -13.29
C SER A 98 -7.66 -13.71 -14.33
N SER A 99 -8.34 -13.91 -15.47
CA SER A 99 -8.28 -12.99 -16.62
C SER A 99 -8.81 -11.60 -16.30
N VAL A 100 -9.78 -11.50 -15.39
CA VAL A 100 -10.29 -10.22 -14.90
C VAL A 100 -9.20 -9.46 -14.15
N TYR A 101 -8.48 -10.12 -13.25
CA TYR A 101 -7.41 -9.49 -12.48
C TYR A 101 -6.18 -9.16 -13.32
N GLU A 102 -5.85 -10.00 -14.30
CA GLU A 102 -4.78 -9.69 -15.27
C GLU A 102 -5.08 -8.39 -16.03
N LYS A 103 -6.33 -8.19 -16.46
CA LYS A 103 -6.77 -6.93 -17.09
C LYS A 103 -6.71 -5.76 -16.12
N GLN A 104 -7.21 -5.92 -14.90
CA GLN A 104 -7.18 -4.86 -13.89
C GLN A 104 -5.75 -4.42 -13.57
N LEU A 105 -4.83 -5.37 -13.34
CA LEU A 105 -3.42 -5.11 -13.08
C LEU A 105 -2.71 -4.47 -14.28
N GLY A 106 -3.02 -4.92 -15.49
CA GLY A 106 -2.54 -4.28 -16.72
C GLY A 106 -2.94 -2.80 -16.80
N ARG A 107 -4.21 -2.49 -16.49
CA ARG A 107 -4.67 -1.09 -16.42
C ARG A 107 -3.95 -0.30 -15.33
N ILE A 108 -3.75 -0.87 -14.14
CA ILE A 108 -2.99 -0.21 -13.07
C ILE A 108 -1.59 0.17 -13.54
N ILE A 109 -0.89 -0.72 -14.26
CA ILE A 109 0.44 -0.45 -14.80
C ILE A 109 0.39 0.66 -15.85
N GLU A 110 -0.55 0.60 -16.81
CA GLU A 110 -0.70 1.62 -17.85
C GLU A 110 -0.91 3.02 -17.25
N GLU A 111 -1.79 3.12 -16.24
CA GLU A 111 -2.08 4.36 -15.54
C GLU A 111 -0.88 4.87 -14.74
N THR A 112 -0.15 3.96 -14.07
CA THR A 112 1.07 4.29 -13.32
C THR A 112 2.16 4.82 -14.25
N VAL A 113 2.35 4.19 -15.42
CA VAL A 113 3.27 4.66 -16.46
C VAL A 113 2.87 6.04 -16.96
N ARG A 114 1.58 6.30 -17.16
CA ARG A 114 1.09 7.63 -17.56
C ARG A 114 1.40 8.68 -16.50
N ILE A 115 1.13 8.40 -15.21
CA ILE A 115 1.42 9.30 -14.09
C ILE A 115 2.92 9.60 -13.99
N ALA A 116 3.78 8.58 -14.15
CA ALA A 116 5.23 8.76 -14.13
C ALA A 116 5.72 9.63 -15.31
N LYS A 117 5.14 9.48 -16.50
CA LYS A 117 5.44 10.33 -17.66
C LYS A 117 4.98 11.77 -17.45
N GLU A 118 3.77 11.96 -16.93
CA GLU A 118 3.21 13.29 -16.61
C GLU A 118 4.03 14.01 -15.53
N TYR A 119 4.62 13.27 -14.58
CA TYR A 119 5.50 13.83 -13.57
C TYR A 119 6.76 14.48 -14.16
N GLY A 120 7.28 13.95 -15.28
CA GLY A 120 8.33 14.60 -16.09
C GLY A 120 9.70 14.76 -15.42
N ASN A 121 9.88 14.25 -14.20
CA ASN A 121 11.11 14.35 -13.42
C ASN A 121 11.73 12.95 -13.19
N LYS A 122 12.99 12.93 -12.77
CA LYS A 122 13.72 11.70 -12.45
C LYS A 122 13.06 10.97 -11.26
N LEU A 123 12.84 9.66 -11.38
CA LEU A 123 12.35 8.84 -10.28
C LEU A 123 13.52 8.44 -9.36
N ALA A 124 13.19 8.14 -8.09
CA ALA A 124 14.18 7.72 -7.10
C ALA A 124 14.92 6.42 -7.50
N TYR A 125 14.23 5.53 -8.22
CA TYR A 125 14.76 4.25 -8.69
C TYR A 125 14.93 4.22 -10.21
N GLY A 126 15.48 5.30 -10.80
CA GLY A 126 15.72 5.38 -12.23
C GLY A 126 14.42 5.52 -13.02
N ASP A 127 13.97 4.42 -13.62
CA ASP A 127 12.70 4.28 -14.34
C ASP A 127 11.65 3.46 -13.59
N ALA A 128 11.94 3.07 -12.34
CA ALA A 128 11.05 2.28 -11.48
C ALA A 128 10.49 3.09 -10.29
N ILE A 129 9.46 2.52 -9.66
CA ILE A 129 8.92 2.94 -8.36
C ILE A 129 8.95 1.78 -7.39
N LEU A 130 9.17 2.07 -6.11
CA LEU A 130 9.17 1.02 -5.08
C LEU A 130 7.74 0.65 -4.66
N LEU A 131 7.26 -0.50 -5.11
CA LEU A 131 6.03 -1.13 -4.63
C LEU A 131 6.31 -1.83 -3.29
N GLY A 132 5.47 -1.57 -2.30
CA GLY A 132 5.58 -2.14 -0.96
C GLY A 132 5.16 -3.60 -0.90
N THR A 133 4.47 -3.98 0.18
CA THR A 133 3.97 -5.35 0.36
C THR A 133 3.03 -5.75 -0.76
N LEU A 134 3.25 -6.94 -1.31
CA LEU A 134 2.48 -7.48 -2.43
C LEU A 134 2.14 -8.94 -2.13
N HIS A 135 0.87 -9.31 -2.30
CA HIS A 135 0.41 -10.68 -2.12
C HIS A 135 0.91 -11.59 -3.26
N ASP A 136 1.21 -12.85 -2.96
CA ASP A 136 1.82 -13.79 -3.91
C ASP A 136 0.97 -13.97 -5.18
N SER A 137 -0.35 -14.11 -5.07
CA SER A 137 -1.25 -14.24 -6.24
C SER A 137 -1.26 -13.00 -7.14
N VAL A 138 -1.12 -11.80 -6.55
CA VAL A 138 -1.05 -10.55 -7.33
C VAL A 138 0.32 -10.44 -7.99
N ARG A 139 1.38 -10.79 -7.27
CA ARG A 139 2.75 -10.83 -7.78
C ARG A 139 2.89 -11.76 -8.98
N GLU A 140 2.32 -12.96 -8.94
CA GLU A 140 2.36 -13.90 -10.05
C GLU A 140 1.75 -13.33 -11.33
N LEU A 141 0.62 -12.61 -11.22
CA LEU A 141 0.00 -11.96 -12.38
C LEU A 141 0.81 -10.75 -12.86
N LEU A 142 1.37 -9.96 -11.93
CA LEU A 142 2.22 -8.84 -12.28
C LEU A 142 3.52 -9.28 -12.98
N TYR A 143 4.10 -10.42 -12.61
CA TYR A 143 5.28 -10.97 -13.31
C TYR A 143 5.00 -11.28 -14.78
N LYS A 144 3.80 -11.73 -15.14
CA LYS A 144 3.42 -11.98 -16.55
C LYS A 144 3.48 -10.73 -17.41
N THR A 145 3.44 -9.54 -16.80
CA THR A 145 3.51 -8.26 -17.52
C THR A 145 4.94 -7.88 -17.93
N GLY A 146 5.96 -8.48 -17.31
CA GLY A 146 7.37 -8.11 -17.51
C GLY A 146 7.73 -6.70 -17.02
N ARG A 147 6.88 -6.08 -16.18
CA ARG A 147 7.03 -4.71 -15.67
C ARG A 147 7.25 -4.63 -14.16
N VAL A 148 7.14 -5.75 -13.47
CA VAL A 148 7.34 -5.85 -12.02
C VAL A 148 8.36 -6.94 -11.78
N GLU A 149 9.39 -6.60 -11.02
CA GLU A 149 10.47 -7.50 -10.64
C GLU A 149 10.77 -7.35 -9.14
N PRO A 150 11.21 -8.43 -8.48
CA PRO A 150 11.68 -8.31 -7.10
C PRO A 150 12.99 -7.51 -7.07
N ARG A 151 13.33 -6.96 -5.91
CA ARG A 151 14.66 -6.39 -5.69
C ARG A 151 15.71 -7.50 -5.75
N GLU A 152 16.97 -7.13 -5.97
CA GLU A 152 18.12 -8.07 -6.00
C GLU A 152 18.23 -8.93 -4.72
N THR A 153 17.78 -8.38 -3.59
CA THR A 153 17.73 -9.01 -2.26
C THR A 153 16.63 -10.06 -2.10
N GLY A 154 15.73 -10.19 -3.08
CA GLY A 154 14.69 -11.21 -3.13
C GLY A 154 13.28 -10.67 -2.87
N ALA A 155 12.32 -11.59 -2.84
CA ALA A 155 10.89 -11.27 -2.87
C ALA A 155 10.28 -10.90 -1.50
N TYR A 156 10.99 -11.16 -0.40
CA TYR A 156 10.49 -11.02 0.98
C TYR A 156 11.35 -10.04 1.79
N ASP A 157 11.67 -8.90 1.19
CA ASP A 157 12.70 -8.00 1.70
C ASP A 157 12.30 -7.33 3.03
N LYS A 158 12.65 -7.97 4.17
CA LYS A 158 12.88 -7.42 5.52
C LYS A 158 13.84 -8.35 6.28
N TRP A 159 14.83 -7.79 6.96
CA TRP A 159 15.99 -8.52 7.52
C TRP A 159 16.03 -8.48 9.04
N LEU A 160 16.58 -9.55 9.64
CA LEU A 160 16.75 -9.77 11.07
C LEU A 160 18.12 -9.28 11.55
N PHE A 161 18.16 -8.71 12.75
CA PHE A 161 19.37 -8.60 13.55
C PHE A 161 19.32 -9.60 14.71
N LYS A 162 20.46 -10.02 15.23
CA LYS A 162 20.50 -10.76 16.49
C LYS A 162 20.53 -9.76 17.63
N TYR A 163 19.58 -9.90 18.55
CA TYR A 163 19.47 -9.05 19.73
C TYR A 163 20.79 -8.97 20.53
N GLU A 164 21.53 -10.06 20.57
CA GLU A 164 22.81 -10.20 21.28
C GLU A 164 24.00 -9.51 20.58
N ASP A 165 23.86 -9.17 19.30
CA ASP A 165 24.80 -8.33 18.55
C ASP A 165 24.46 -6.83 18.69
N LEU A 166 23.34 -6.49 19.37
CA LEU A 166 23.05 -5.11 19.73
C LEU A 166 23.96 -4.68 20.89
N PRO A 167 24.43 -3.41 20.92
CA PRO A 167 25.14 -2.86 22.07
C PRO A 167 24.31 -3.04 23.33
N LYS A 168 24.88 -3.69 24.34
CA LYS A 168 24.18 -4.04 25.58
C LYS A 168 24.19 -2.91 26.59
N ASP A 169 25.07 -1.95 26.41
CA ASP A 169 25.22 -0.79 27.28
C ASP A 169 24.47 0.39 26.65
N GLU A 170 23.70 1.11 27.47
CA GLU A 170 23.10 2.38 27.08
C GLU A 170 24.21 3.31 26.59
N VAL A 171 24.13 3.72 25.32
CA VAL A 171 25.11 4.64 24.73
C VAL A 171 25.06 5.95 25.51
N ASP A 172 26.22 6.45 25.92
CA ASP A 172 26.34 7.77 26.55
C ASP A 172 25.72 8.83 25.63
N LEU A 173 24.67 9.48 26.12
CA LEU A 173 24.00 10.53 25.38
C LEU A 173 24.83 11.82 25.40
N PRO A 174 24.77 12.64 24.34
CA PRO A 174 25.37 13.97 24.35
C PRO A 174 24.90 14.79 25.56
N GLU A 175 25.76 15.69 26.02
CA GLU A 175 25.49 16.55 27.17
C GLU A 175 24.13 17.26 27.01
N GLY A 176 23.21 17.00 27.96
CA GLY A 176 21.86 17.55 27.97
C GLY A 176 20.75 16.64 27.40
N MET A 177 21.07 15.48 26.83
CA MET A 177 20.09 14.48 26.39
C MET A 177 19.91 13.35 27.40
N ASN A 178 18.69 12.81 27.48
CA ASN A 178 18.35 11.70 28.37
C ASN A 178 17.49 10.66 27.63
N TRP A 179 17.68 9.37 27.93
CA TRP A 179 16.80 8.32 27.45
C TRP A 179 15.45 8.47 28.15
N GLY A 180 14.37 8.56 27.38
CA GLY A 180 13.01 8.59 27.90
C GLY A 180 12.46 7.18 28.03
N THR A 181 11.77 6.91 29.14
CA THR A 181 11.00 5.68 29.28
C THR A 181 9.64 5.87 28.60
N ALA A 182 9.24 4.91 27.76
CA ALA A 182 7.89 4.90 27.22
C ALA A 182 6.87 4.98 28.38
N THR A 183 5.92 5.90 28.27
CA THR A 183 4.91 6.13 29.29
C THR A 183 3.65 5.32 29.00
N GLU A 184 2.78 5.19 30.00
CA GLU A 184 1.44 4.64 29.76
C GLU A 184 0.64 5.43 28.72
N ASP A 185 0.86 6.74 28.59
CA ASP A 185 0.19 7.54 27.56
C ASP A 185 0.68 7.18 26.16
N ASP A 186 1.98 6.92 25.99
CA ASP A 186 2.53 6.39 24.74
C ASP A 186 1.92 5.02 24.41
N CYS A 187 1.81 4.15 25.41
CA CYS A 187 1.13 2.86 25.30
C CYS A 187 -0.35 3.01 24.95
N ARG A 188 -1.08 3.95 25.57
CA ARG A 188 -2.49 4.26 25.27
C ARG A 188 -2.65 4.74 23.83
N VAL A 189 -1.73 5.56 23.32
CA VAL A 189 -1.72 5.98 21.90
C VAL A 189 -1.53 4.78 20.97
N VAL A 190 -0.63 3.85 21.29
CA VAL A 190 -0.41 2.64 20.47
C VAL A 190 -1.61 1.68 20.56
N VAL A 191 -2.16 1.47 21.75
CA VAL A 191 -3.34 0.62 21.99
C VAL A 191 -4.58 1.18 21.29
N SER A 192 -4.82 2.48 21.34
CA SER A 192 -5.95 3.13 20.64
C SER A 192 -5.94 2.95 19.12
N ARG A 193 -4.80 2.54 18.54
CA ARG A 193 -4.62 2.33 17.10
C ARG A 193 -4.78 0.88 16.67
N THR A 194 -5.06 -0.04 17.61
CA THR A 194 -5.26 -1.46 17.35
C THR A 194 -6.56 -1.99 17.98
N ASN A 195 -7.28 -2.87 17.27
CA ASN A 195 -8.48 -3.53 17.78
C ASN A 195 -8.15 -4.80 18.58
N ILE A 196 -6.86 -5.06 18.83
CA ILE A 196 -6.41 -6.17 19.66
C ILE A 196 -6.57 -5.74 21.13
N PRO A 197 -7.35 -6.46 21.95
CA PRO A 197 -7.55 -6.11 23.35
C PRO A 197 -6.22 -6.27 24.08
N ARG A 198 -5.56 -5.14 24.31
CA ARG A 198 -4.33 -5.05 25.09
C ARG A 198 -4.66 -4.22 26.31
N THR A 199 -4.41 -4.79 27.48
CA THR A 199 -4.46 -4.06 28.74
C THR A 199 -3.14 -3.33 28.92
N VAL A 200 -3.21 -2.04 29.28
CA VAL A 200 -2.08 -1.27 29.80
C VAL A 200 -1.97 -1.56 31.29
#